data_AF-A0A023BMZ3-F1
#
_entry.id   AF-A0A023BMZ3-F1
#
_cell.length_a   1.000
_cell.length_b   1.000
_cell.length_c   1.000
_cell.angle_alpha   90.00
_cell.angle_beta   90.00
_cell.angle_gamma   90.00
#
_symmetry.space_group_name_H-M   'P 1'
#
loop_
_entity.id
_entity.type
_entity.pdbx_description
1 polymer ?
#
loop_
_entity_poly.entity_id
_entity_poly.type
_entity_poly.pdbx_seq_one_letter_code
_entity_poly.pdbx_strand_id
1 'polypeptide(L)'
;MKSLFKIYKSFVIVFFLLFASHIFANQPCWFKELLKDLAKPNVSQEFKTFFKNAPQENYDAYKILHYANKTKLRYNIDALNTVRRLRSSDEFVNFVQGLQIPNIKNIDDFLAKAATWYNKSSGGKGYVAVLKNMEDFVSTLNKSNVQCDNCVYLFNRFIVNDIPTGVNRQACYWLMEDVAANPNLVKNKKIAVEHPVTGLDGTTQRVDLKVGSSPGINLEYKWLSSNAPLGKDTFIREFVKRDMHSINSLDEVQWRIKWNTNQTNKLTKNQVVNWIENLDFQPTTNLNSAKDKMMRLFQSYGRKKDPNLTILDYDDLITFLKNNDDWFSKIFPNI
;
A
#
# COMPACT_ATOMS: atom_id res chain seq x y z
N MET A 1 -65.82 -24.32 28.62
CA MET A 1 -65.14 -23.68 27.47
C MET A 1 -64.20 -22.52 27.85
N LYS A 2 -64.59 -21.52 28.66
CA LYS A 2 -63.71 -20.38 29.02
C LYS A 2 -62.41 -20.74 29.77
N SER A 3 -62.41 -21.81 30.58
CA SER A 3 -61.23 -22.26 31.35
C SER A 3 -60.14 -22.89 30.46
N LEU A 4 -60.52 -23.75 29.51
CA LEU A 4 -59.61 -24.40 28.55
C LEU A 4 -58.90 -23.39 27.64
N PHE A 5 -59.58 -22.31 27.24
CA PHE A 5 -58.99 -21.24 26.43
C PHE A 5 -57.90 -20.46 27.19
N LYS A 6 -58.06 -20.30 28.51
CA LYS A 6 -57.08 -19.63 29.37
C LYS A 6 -55.84 -20.49 29.57
N ILE A 7 -56.01 -21.80 29.75
CA ILE A 7 -54.92 -22.77 29.86
C ILE A 7 -54.14 -22.87 28.54
N TYR A 8 -54.83 -22.94 27.40
CA TYR A 8 -54.18 -22.97 26.07
C TYR A 8 -53.36 -21.69 25.81
N LYS A 9 -53.90 -20.51 26.14
CA LYS A 9 -53.19 -19.23 25.99
C LYS A 9 -51.93 -19.17 26.86
N SER A 10 -52.02 -19.62 28.11
CA SER A 10 -50.85 -19.71 29.00
C SER A 10 -49.81 -20.71 28.50
N PHE A 11 -50.24 -21.86 27.97
CA PHE A 11 -49.34 -22.86 27.42
C PHE A 11 -48.62 -22.38 26.17
N VAL A 12 -49.32 -21.68 25.26
CA VAL A 12 -48.72 -21.06 24.07
C VAL A 12 -47.69 -20.00 24.48
N ILE A 13 -48.00 -19.14 25.44
CA ILE A 13 -47.06 -18.11 25.93
C ILE A 13 -45.81 -18.76 26.55
N VAL A 14 -45.99 -19.79 27.40
CA VAL A 14 -44.87 -20.51 28.01
C VAL A 14 -44.04 -21.25 26.95
N PHE A 15 -44.68 -21.87 25.95
CA PHE A 15 -44.00 -22.52 24.84
C PHE A 15 -43.20 -21.50 24.01
N PHE A 16 -43.77 -20.33 23.70
CA PHE A 16 -43.05 -19.25 23.03
C PHE A 16 -41.89 -18.70 23.86
N LEU A 17 -42.05 -18.57 25.17
CA LEU A 17 -40.96 -18.13 26.07
C LEU A 17 -39.85 -19.18 26.17
N LEU A 18 -40.21 -20.47 26.24
CA LEU A 18 -39.24 -21.57 26.26
C LEU A 18 -38.51 -21.69 24.91
N PHE A 19 -39.24 -21.58 23.80
CA PHE A 19 -38.67 -21.59 22.44
C PHE A 19 -37.78 -20.37 22.21
N ALA A 20 -38.21 -19.18 22.62
CA ALA A 20 -37.39 -17.98 22.60
C ALA A 20 -36.14 -18.16 23.47
N SER A 21 -36.27 -18.70 24.70
CA SER A 21 -35.12 -18.93 25.59
C SER A 21 -34.12 -19.93 25.02
N HIS A 22 -34.56 -20.99 24.33
CA HIS A 22 -33.67 -21.93 23.65
C HIS A 22 -32.99 -21.32 22.43
N ILE A 23 -33.73 -20.52 21.64
CA ILE A 23 -33.17 -19.76 20.53
C ILE A 23 -32.12 -18.79 21.04
N PHE A 24 -32.40 -18.02 22.11
CA PHE A 24 -31.47 -17.06 22.70
C PHE A 24 -30.29 -17.73 23.39
N ALA A 25 -30.47 -18.88 24.05
CA ALA A 25 -29.39 -19.61 24.71
C ALA A 25 -28.34 -20.14 23.71
N ASN A 26 -28.79 -20.62 22.55
CA ASN A 26 -27.92 -21.20 21.51
C ASN A 26 -27.42 -20.19 20.46
N GLN A 27 -27.70 -18.89 20.62
CA GLN A 27 -27.12 -17.89 19.72
C GLN A 27 -25.59 -17.83 19.86
N PRO A 28 -24.85 -17.75 18.75
CA PRO A 28 -23.41 -17.51 18.78
C PRO A 28 -23.08 -16.26 19.62
N CYS A 29 -21.97 -16.28 20.36
CA CYS A 29 -21.56 -15.18 21.24
C CYS A 29 -21.55 -13.82 20.53
N TRP A 30 -21.12 -13.77 19.26
CA TRP A 30 -21.11 -12.53 18.47
C TRP A 30 -22.51 -11.94 18.23
N PHE A 31 -23.54 -12.79 18.06
CA PHE A 31 -24.89 -12.33 17.79
C PHE A 31 -25.55 -11.79 19.06
N LYS A 32 -25.31 -12.44 20.21
CA LYS A 32 -25.71 -11.90 21.51
C LYS A 32 -25.10 -10.51 21.75
N GLU A 33 -23.83 -10.33 21.40
CA GLU A 33 -23.15 -9.04 21.51
C GLU A 33 -23.67 -7.99 20.52
N LEU A 34 -24.06 -8.38 19.30
CA LEU A 34 -24.75 -7.49 18.37
C LEU A 34 -26.09 -7.00 18.94
N LEU A 35 -26.89 -7.89 19.53
CA LEU A 35 -28.17 -7.51 20.14
C LEU A 35 -27.97 -6.54 21.32
N LYS A 36 -26.95 -6.77 22.16
CA LYS A 36 -26.57 -5.84 23.22
C LYS A 36 -26.14 -4.49 22.65
N ASP A 37 -25.37 -4.49 21.56
CA ASP A 37 -24.90 -3.28 20.90
C ASP A 37 -26.05 -2.47 20.28
N LEU A 38 -27.04 -3.14 19.68
CA LEU A 38 -28.24 -2.52 19.12
C LEU A 38 -29.17 -1.93 20.21
N ALA A 39 -29.20 -2.55 21.38
CA ALA A 39 -30.01 -2.11 22.52
C ALA A 39 -29.41 -0.92 23.29
N LYS A 40 -28.16 -0.53 23.01
CA LYS A 40 -27.52 0.61 23.68
C LYS A 40 -28.27 1.92 23.38
N PRO A 41 -28.54 2.76 24.40
CA PRO A 41 -29.32 3.98 24.22
C PRO A 41 -28.63 5.02 23.32
N ASN A 42 -27.30 5.00 23.27
CA ASN A 42 -26.47 5.97 22.55
C ASN A 42 -25.94 5.47 21.20
N VAL A 43 -26.37 4.30 20.72
CA VAL A 43 -25.92 3.81 19.40
C VAL A 43 -26.63 4.57 18.28
N SER A 44 -25.91 4.90 17.21
CA SER A 44 -26.43 5.76 16.14
C SER A 44 -27.63 5.13 15.41
N GLN A 45 -28.50 5.99 14.88
CA GLN A 45 -29.64 5.52 14.09
C GLN A 45 -29.17 4.81 12.81
N GLU A 46 -28.08 5.28 12.20
CA GLU A 46 -27.47 4.64 11.03
C GLU A 46 -27.03 3.19 11.34
N PHE A 47 -26.40 2.97 12.50
CA PHE A 47 -26.04 1.63 12.96
C PHE A 47 -27.26 0.72 13.12
N LYS A 48 -28.34 1.21 13.74
CA LYS A 48 -29.59 0.43 13.86
C LYS A 48 -30.20 0.10 12.50
N THR A 49 -30.24 1.09 11.60
CA THR A 49 -30.77 0.93 10.23
C THR A 49 -29.96 -0.10 9.44
N PHE A 50 -28.64 -0.16 9.62
CA PHE A 50 -27.78 -1.12 8.93
C PHE A 50 -28.14 -2.59 9.21
N PHE A 51 -28.76 -2.92 10.35
CA PHE A 51 -29.20 -4.29 10.67
C PHE A 51 -30.70 -4.52 10.52
N LYS A 52 -31.50 -3.47 10.31
CA LYS A 52 -32.95 -3.60 10.19
C LYS A 52 -33.32 -4.25 8.86
N ASN A 53 -33.90 -5.46 8.90
CA ASN A 53 -34.21 -6.28 7.72
C ASN A 53 -33.01 -6.46 6.78
N ALA A 54 -31.81 -6.48 7.35
CA ALA A 54 -30.58 -6.54 6.60
C ALA A 54 -30.30 -7.96 6.08
N PRO A 55 -29.61 -8.10 4.95
CA PRO A 55 -29.22 -9.41 4.45
C PRO A 55 -28.04 -9.97 5.28
N GLN A 56 -27.74 -11.26 5.13
CA GLN A 56 -26.78 -11.99 5.97
C GLN A 56 -25.38 -11.35 5.97
N GLU A 57 -24.97 -10.75 4.86
CA GLU A 57 -23.66 -10.15 4.66
C GLU A 57 -23.41 -8.95 5.60
N ASN A 58 -24.47 -8.26 6.04
CA ASN A 58 -24.36 -7.20 7.03
C ASN A 58 -23.98 -7.77 8.41
N TYR A 59 -24.57 -8.91 8.79
CA TYR A 59 -24.24 -9.62 10.03
C TYR A 59 -22.84 -10.25 9.98
N ASP A 60 -22.45 -10.79 8.82
CA ASP A 60 -21.10 -11.33 8.61
C ASP A 60 -20.02 -10.25 8.77
N ALA A 61 -20.26 -9.04 8.24
CA ALA A 61 -19.33 -7.93 8.43
C ALA A 61 -19.15 -7.55 9.90
N TYR A 62 -20.23 -7.51 10.68
CA TYR A 62 -20.15 -7.30 12.13
C TYR A 62 -19.39 -8.43 12.82
N LYS A 63 -19.71 -9.69 12.48
CA LYS A 63 -19.09 -10.89 13.04
C LYS A 63 -17.57 -10.88 12.84
N ILE A 64 -17.09 -10.52 11.65
CA ILE A 64 -15.66 -10.39 11.33
C ILE A 64 -14.99 -9.36 12.26
N LEU A 65 -15.54 -8.15 12.35
CA LEU A 65 -14.97 -7.09 13.21
C LEU A 65 -15.09 -7.41 14.71
N HIS A 66 -16.14 -8.11 15.11
CA HIS A 66 -16.36 -8.58 16.48
C HIS A 66 -15.30 -9.58 16.91
N TYR A 67 -15.09 -10.66 16.14
CA TYR A 67 -14.09 -11.67 16.46
C TYR A 67 -12.66 -11.13 16.39
N ALA A 68 -12.41 -10.11 15.56
CA ALA A 68 -11.15 -9.38 15.53
C ALA A 68 -10.93 -8.43 16.72
N ASN A 69 -11.88 -8.35 17.67
CA ASN A 69 -11.90 -7.39 18.77
C ASN A 69 -11.75 -5.92 18.31
N LYS A 70 -12.23 -5.58 17.11
CA LYS A 70 -12.20 -4.22 16.56
C LYS A 70 -13.40 -3.41 17.07
N THR A 71 -13.46 -3.23 18.39
CA THR A 71 -14.61 -2.69 19.12
C THR A 71 -15.12 -1.35 18.58
N LYS A 72 -14.24 -0.41 18.19
CA LYS A 72 -14.68 0.86 17.58
C LYS A 72 -15.19 0.69 16.14
N LEU A 73 -14.53 -0.17 15.35
CA LEU A 73 -14.86 -0.33 13.93
C LEU A 73 -16.18 -1.09 13.74
N ARG A 74 -16.55 -2.01 14.65
CA ARG A 74 -17.81 -2.73 14.54
C ARG A 74 -19.07 -1.86 14.72
N TYR A 75 -18.93 -0.61 15.19
CA TYR A 75 -20.01 0.40 15.19
C TYR A 75 -19.92 1.38 14.01
N ASN A 76 -18.80 1.38 13.29
CA ASN A 76 -18.57 2.32 12.21
C ASN A 76 -19.20 1.77 10.92
N ILE A 77 -20.19 2.50 10.38
CA ILE A 77 -20.96 2.08 9.21
C ILE A 77 -20.07 1.97 7.96
N ASP A 78 -19.11 2.87 7.77
CA ASP A 78 -18.19 2.79 6.64
C ASP A 78 -17.30 1.54 6.72
N ALA A 79 -16.85 1.17 7.91
CA ALA A 79 -16.08 -0.05 8.14
C ALA A 79 -16.92 -1.30 7.86
N LEU A 80 -18.16 -1.36 8.35
CA LEU A 80 -19.08 -2.47 8.08
C LEU A 80 -19.39 -2.59 6.58
N ASN A 81 -19.71 -1.48 5.92
CA ASN A 81 -19.94 -1.44 4.48
C ASN A 81 -18.72 -1.87 3.68
N THR A 82 -17.52 -1.43 4.07
CA THR A 82 -16.27 -1.80 3.40
C THR A 82 -16.00 -3.30 3.53
N VAL A 83 -16.10 -3.86 4.75
CA VAL A 83 -15.92 -5.31 4.97
C VAL A 83 -16.93 -6.11 4.17
N ARG A 84 -18.21 -5.73 4.23
CA ARG A 84 -19.28 -6.38 3.47
C ARG A 84 -18.96 -6.40 1.98
N ARG A 85 -18.65 -5.23 1.41
CA ARG A 85 -18.38 -5.07 -0.03
C ARG A 85 -17.17 -5.88 -0.49
N LEU A 86 -16.06 -5.84 0.25
CA LEU A 86 -14.85 -6.59 -0.12
C LEU A 86 -15.03 -8.10 0.01
N ARG A 87 -15.77 -8.54 1.03
CA ARG A 87 -16.11 -9.95 1.20
C ARG A 87 -16.99 -10.49 0.08
N SER A 88 -17.85 -9.65 -0.48
CA SER A 88 -18.73 -10.00 -1.61
C SER A 88 -18.10 -9.74 -2.99
N SER A 89 -16.86 -9.27 -3.06
CA SER A 89 -16.16 -9.02 -4.33
C SER A 89 -15.35 -10.25 -4.72
N ASP A 90 -15.84 -11.02 -5.70
CA ASP A 90 -15.12 -12.19 -6.22
C ASP A 90 -13.69 -11.82 -6.67
N GLU A 91 -13.53 -10.66 -7.30
CA GLU A 91 -12.24 -10.15 -7.73
C GLU A 91 -11.26 -9.97 -6.55
N PHE A 92 -11.69 -9.25 -5.51
CA PHE A 92 -10.86 -9.02 -4.33
C PHE A 92 -10.58 -10.30 -3.55
N VAL A 93 -11.60 -11.14 -3.37
CA VAL A 93 -11.52 -12.43 -2.67
C VAL A 93 -10.53 -13.35 -3.37
N ASN A 94 -10.71 -13.59 -4.67
CA ASN A 94 -9.86 -14.48 -5.45
C ASN A 94 -8.41 -13.98 -5.48
N PHE A 95 -8.21 -12.66 -5.61
CA PHE A 95 -6.86 -12.09 -5.58
C PHE A 95 -6.19 -12.32 -4.22
N VAL A 96 -6.82 -11.90 -3.12
CA VAL A 96 -6.22 -12.01 -1.77
C VAL A 96 -5.97 -13.47 -1.37
N GLN A 97 -6.89 -14.38 -1.71
CA GLN A 97 -6.69 -15.82 -1.46
C GLN A 97 -5.58 -16.41 -2.34
N GLY A 98 -5.49 -15.98 -3.60
CA GLY A 98 -4.43 -16.39 -4.52
C GLY A 98 -3.03 -15.95 -4.09
N LEU A 99 -2.90 -14.89 -3.29
CA LEU A 99 -1.62 -14.46 -2.71
C LEU A 99 -1.05 -15.44 -1.69
N GLN A 100 -1.86 -16.36 -1.13
CA GLN A 100 -1.44 -17.31 -0.09
C GLN A 100 -0.71 -16.62 1.08
N ILE A 101 -1.29 -15.52 1.59
CA ILE A 101 -0.65 -14.72 2.64
C ILE A 101 -0.41 -15.58 3.90
N PRO A 102 0.81 -15.59 4.48
CA PRO A 102 1.10 -16.38 5.66
C PRO A 102 0.13 -16.09 6.82
N ASN A 103 -0.31 -17.15 7.50
CA ASN A 103 -1.23 -17.08 8.64
C ASN A 103 -2.61 -16.47 8.34
N ILE A 104 -3.01 -16.40 7.07
CA ILE A 104 -4.36 -16.03 6.63
C ILE A 104 -5.07 -17.25 6.08
N LYS A 105 -6.17 -17.66 6.71
CA LYS A 105 -6.92 -18.84 6.29
C LYS A 105 -7.90 -18.56 5.15
N ASN A 106 -8.51 -17.38 5.15
CA ASN A 106 -9.54 -16.97 4.21
C ASN A 106 -9.70 -15.44 4.22
N ILE A 107 -10.62 -14.93 3.40
CA ILE A 107 -10.88 -13.50 3.33
C ILE A 107 -11.39 -12.90 4.65
N ASP A 108 -12.21 -13.63 5.40
CA ASP A 108 -12.73 -13.17 6.70
C ASP A 108 -11.57 -12.93 7.69
N ASP A 109 -10.60 -13.84 7.73
CA ASP A 109 -9.38 -13.74 8.55
C ASP A 109 -8.47 -12.59 8.09
N PHE A 110 -8.35 -12.38 6.77
CA PHE A 110 -7.62 -11.22 6.22
C PHE A 110 -8.25 -9.90 6.66
N LEU A 111 -9.55 -9.72 6.43
CA LEU A 111 -10.29 -8.51 6.82
C LEU A 111 -10.24 -8.31 8.33
N ALA A 112 -10.35 -9.38 9.12
CA ALA A 112 -10.18 -9.34 10.57
C ALA A 112 -8.79 -8.86 11.00
N LYS A 113 -7.72 -9.21 10.29
CA LYS A 113 -6.35 -8.86 10.67
C LYS A 113 -5.84 -7.56 10.07
N ALA A 114 -6.41 -7.11 8.96
CA ALA A 114 -5.98 -5.90 8.28
C ALA A 114 -5.94 -4.70 9.26
N ALA A 115 -4.80 -4.02 9.27
CA ALA A 115 -4.50 -2.96 10.22
C ALA A 115 -4.47 -1.59 9.54
N THR A 116 -4.61 -0.56 10.36
CA THR A 116 -4.32 0.81 9.95
C THR A 116 -2.82 0.98 9.75
N TRP A 117 -2.42 2.13 9.20
CA TRP A 117 -1.04 2.58 9.33
C TRP A 117 -1.02 4.01 9.89
N TYR A 118 0.03 4.31 10.65
CA TYR A 118 0.23 5.63 11.23
C TYR A 118 1.72 5.94 11.25
N ASN A 119 2.05 7.15 10.81
CA ASN A 119 3.36 7.75 11.03
C ASN A 119 3.13 9.13 11.63
N LYS A 120 3.83 9.44 12.74
CA LYS A 120 3.71 10.70 13.48
C LYS A 120 3.83 11.92 12.57
N SER A 121 4.63 11.80 11.53
CA SER A 121 5.07 12.90 10.68
C SER A 121 4.18 13.16 9.46
N SER A 122 3.27 12.23 9.11
CA SER A 122 2.42 12.30 7.91
C SER A 122 0.93 12.12 8.17
N GLY A 123 0.56 11.92 9.43
CA GLY A 123 -0.70 11.27 9.75
C GLY A 123 -0.70 9.79 9.36
N GLY A 124 -1.86 9.17 9.54
CA GLY A 124 -2.09 7.76 9.22
C GLY A 124 -3.32 7.57 8.34
N LYS A 125 -3.49 6.37 7.80
CA LYS A 125 -4.72 5.96 7.14
C LYS A 125 -5.47 4.97 8.02
N GLY A 126 -6.73 5.30 8.29
CA GLY A 126 -7.65 4.43 9.00
C GLY A 126 -7.98 3.18 8.20
N TYR A 127 -8.63 2.24 8.87
CA TYR A 127 -8.89 0.89 8.36
C TYR A 127 -9.65 0.91 7.03
N VAL A 128 -10.71 1.73 6.93
CA VAL A 128 -11.50 1.91 5.70
C VAL A 128 -10.65 2.39 4.53
N ALA A 129 -9.80 3.40 4.76
CA ALA A 129 -8.96 3.96 3.71
C ALA A 129 -7.90 2.97 3.22
N VAL A 130 -7.31 2.18 4.13
CA VAL A 130 -6.37 1.10 3.77
C VAL A 130 -7.06 0.06 2.88
N LEU A 131 -8.22 -0.43 3.31
CA LEU A 131 -8.96 -1.45 2.56
C LEU A 131 -9.44 -0.94 1.20
N LYS A 132 -9.92 0.31 1.13
CA LYS A 132 -10.28 0.92 -0.15
C LYS A 132 -9.08 1.01 -1.10
N ASN A 133 -7.91 1.41 -0.60
CA ASN A 133 -6.70 1.49 -1.43
C ASN A 133 -6.25 0.11 -1.96
N MET A 134 -6.38 -0.94 -1.14
CA MET A 134 -6.13 -2.32 -1.60
C MET A 134 -7.11 -2.75 -2.70
N GLU A 135 -8.38 -2.40 -2.55
CA GLU A 135 -9.40 -2.70 -3.56
C GLU A 135 -9.16 -1.94 -4.86
N ASP A 136 -8.86 -0.64 -4.79
CA ASP A 136 -8.56 0.19 -5.97
C ASP A 136 -7.33 -0.35 -6.71
N PHE A 137 -6.33 -0.84 -5.97
CA PHE A 137 -5.17 -1.54 -6.51
C PHE A 137 -5.55 -2.83 -7.22
N VAL A 138 -6.29 -3.74 -6.58
CA VAL A 138 -6.74 -5.01 -7.18
C VAL A 138 -7.58 -4.77 -8.44
N SER A 139 -8.57 -3.86 -8.34
CA SER A 139 -9.39 -3.38 -9.46
C SER A 139 -8.54 -2.92 -10.64
N THR A 140 -7.48 -2.16 -10.38
CA THR A 140 -6.57 -1.68 -11.42
C THR A 140 -5.78 -2.82 -12.05
N LEU A 141 -5.24 -3.76 -11.25
CA LEU A 141 -4.50 -4.91 -11.77
C LEU A 141 -5.38 -5.78 -12.67
N ASN A 142 -6.61 -6.06 -12.26
CA ASN A 142 -7.55 -6.87 -13.03
C ASN A 142 -7.96 -6.17 -14.34
N LYS A 143 -8.45 -4.93 -14.26
CA LYS A 143 -8.90 -4.15 -15.45
C LYS A 143 -7.78 -3.89 -16.45
N SER A 144 -6.54 -3.79 -15.96
CA SER A 144 -5.37 -3.49 -16.78
C SER A 144 -4.60 -4.75 -17.17
N ASN A 145 -5.12 -5.95 -16.87
CA ASN A 145 -4.49 -7.25 -17.18
C ASN A 145 -3.02 -7.31 -16.74
N VAL A 146 -2.79 -7.04 -15.44
CA VAL A 146 -1.46 -6.94 -14.84
C VAL A 146 -1.16 -8.21 -14.05
N GLN A 147 -0.04 -8.84 -14.34
CA GLN A 147 0.49 -9.91 -13.50
C GLN A 147 1.31 -9.31 -12.36
N CYS A 148 1.12 -9.76 -11.12
CA CYS A 148 1.89 -9.26 -9.99
C CYS A 148 2.72 -10.34 -9.31
N ASP A 149 4.04 -10.23 -9.41
CA ASP A 149 4.98 -11.00 -8.62
C ASP A 149 5.17 -10.37 -7.25
N ASN A 150 5.19 -11.23 -6.22
CA ASN A 150 5.46 -10.85 -4.83
C ASN A 150 4.49 -9.79 -4.26
N CYS A 151 3.30 -9.61 -4.85
CA CYS A 151 2.25 -8.75 -4.28
C CYS A 151 1.83 -9.16 -2.86
N VAL A 152 2.06 -10.43 -2.48
CA VAL A 152 1.87 -10.93 -1.11
C VAL A 152 2.54 -10.03 -0.09
N TYR A 153 3.71 -9.45 -0.40
CA TYR A 153 4.44 -8.54 0.46
C TYR A 153 3.60 -7.32 0.86
N LEU A 154 2.95 -6.67 -0.12
CA LEU A 154 2.18 -5.45 0.09
C LEU A 154 1.00 -5.68 1.04
N PHE A 155 0.30 -6.81 0.88
CA PHE A 155 -0.84 -7.17 1.72
C PHE A 155 -0.41 -7.71 3.09
N ASN A 156 0.64 -8.53 3.13
CA ASN A 156 1.18 -9.11 4.36
C ASN A 156 1.63 -8.02 5.35
N ARG A 157 2.18 -6.90 4.86
CA ARG A 157 2.58 -5.77 5.72
C ARG A 157 1.43 -5.20 6.56
N PHE A 158 0.17 -5.35 6.13
CA PHE A 158 -0.99 -4.85 6.88
C PHE A 158 -1.58 -5.84 7.87
N ILE A 159 -1.09 -7.08 7.94
CA ILE A 159 -1.61 -8.09 8.87
C ILE A 159 -0.58 -8.52 9.94
N VAL A 160 0.71 -8.29 9.71
CA VAL A 160 1.77 -8.59 10.69
C VAL A 160 1.77 -7.52 11.79
N ASN A 161 1.71 -7.96 13.05
CA ASN A 161 1.75 -7.10 14.25
C ASN A 161 3.19 -6.88 14.72
N ASP A 162 3.89 -5.91 14.15
CA ASP A 162 5.18 -5.43 14.67
C ASP A 162 5.04 -3.97 15.14
N ILE A 163 4.69 -3.79 16.42
CA ILE A 163 4.78 -2.53 17.14
C ILE A 163 6.19 -2.44 17.75
N PRO A 164 6.93 -1.30 17.72
CA PRO A 164 6.45 0.07 17.50
C PRO A 164 7.01 0.80 16.26
N THR A 165 7.89 0.20 15.46
CA THR A 165 8.71 0.97 14.48
C THR A 165 8.88 0.36 13.07
N GLY A 166 8.33 -0.81 12.76
CA GLY A 166 9.04 -1.70 11.83
C GLY A 166 8.43 -2.05 10.48
N VAL A 167 7.17 -1.73 10.17
CA VAL A 167 6.58 -2.12 8.88
C VAL A 167 6.27 -0.90 8.04
N ASN A 168 6.89 -0.82 6.86
CA ASN A 168 6.67 0.25 5.89
C ASN A 168 5.29 0.10 5.19
N ARG A 169 4.22 -0.10 5.99
CA ARG A 169 2.81 -0.06 5.56
C ARG A 169 2.50 1.23 4.81
N GLN A 170 3.16 2.29 5.23
CA GLN A 170 3.11 3.59 4.59
C GLN A 170 3.60 3.51 3.12
N ALA A 171 4.80 2.99 2.85
CA ALA A 171 5.26 2.81 1.47
C ALA A 171 4.39 1.81 0.69
N CYS A 172 3.97 0.70 1.31
CA CYS A 172 3.07 -0.26 0.67
C CYS A 172 1.74 0.39 0.26
N TYR A 173 1.18 1.22 1.15
CA TYR A 173 -0.04 1.98 0.87
C TYR A 173 0.15 2.88 -0.35
N TRP A 174 1.22 3.66 -0.44
CA TRP A 174 1.37 4.56 -1.60
C TRP A 174 1.79 3.87 -2.87
N LEU A 175 2.55 2.78 -2.79
CA LEU A 175 2.86 1.99 -3.97
C LEU A 175 1.53 1.49 -4.58
N MET A 176 0.64 0.93 -3.74
CA MET A 176 -0.70 0.55 -4.18
C MET A 176 -1.49 1.74 -4.76
N GLU A 177 -1.45 2.90 -4.08
CA GLU A 177 -2.15 4.12 -4.51
C GLU A 177 -1.61 4.66 -5.84
N ASP A 178 -0.30 4.66 -6.03
CA ASP A 178 0.38 5.14 -7.24
C ASP A 178 0.10 4.21 -8.43
N VAL A 179 0.12 2.89 -8.22
CA VAL A 179 -0.26 1.93 -9.26
C VAL A 179 -1.74 2.11 -9.64
N ALA A 180 -2.63 2.25 -8.66
CA ALA A 180 -4.06 2.47 -8.91
C ALA A 180 -4.33 3.80 -9.64
N ALA A 181 -3.56 4.85 -9.34
CA ALA A 181 -3.68 6.15 -9.98
C ALA A 181 -3.07 6.19 -11.40
N ASN A 182 -2.17 5.26 -11.73
CA ASN A 182 -1.44 5.22 -13.01
C ASN A 182 -1.66 3.91 -13.76
N PRO A 183 -2.91 3.54 -14.14
CA PRO A 183 -3.20 2.27 -14.80
C PRO A 183 -2.43 2.11 -16.12
N ASN A 184 -2.22 3.19 -16.87
CA ASN A 184 -1.47 3.17 -18.13
C ASN A 184 0.00 2.79 -17.95
N LEU A 185 0.59 3.06 -16.78
CA LEU A 185 1.98 2.69 -16.49
C LEU A 185 2.13 1.16 -16.45
N VAL A 186 1.13 0.46 -15.92
CA VAL A 186 1.16 -0.98 -15.63
C VAL A 186 0.34 -1.84 -16.61
N LYS A 187 -0.48 -1.24 -17.46
CA LYS A 187 -1.40 -1.96 -18.36
C LYS A 187 -0.70 -2.98 -19.26
N ASN A 188 -1.20 -4.21 -19.25
CA ASN A 188 -0.70 -5.39 -19.96
C ASN A 188 0.76 -5.73 -19.63
N LYS A 189 1.23 -5.35 -18.44
CA LYS A 189 2.59 -5.59 -18.00
C LYS A 189 2.62 -6.49 -16.78
N LYS A 190 3.80 -7.00 -16.49
CA LYS A 190 4.10 -7.68 -15.24
C LYS A 190 4.71 -6.69 -14.27
N ILE A 191 4.26 -6.65 -13.02
CA ILE A 191 4.92 -5.90 -11.96
C ILE A 191 5.57 -6.86 -10.96
N ALA A 192 6.68 -6.45 -10.36
CA ALA A 192 7.36 -7.22 -9.32
C ALA A 192 7.68 -6.30 -8.14
N VAL A 193 7.09 -6.60 -6.98
CA VAL A 193 7.32 -5.88 -5.73
C VAL A 193 8.61 -6.36 -5.09
N GLU A 194 9.42 -5.44 -4.54
CA GLU A 194 10.69 -5.75 -3.87
C GLU A 194 11.63 -6.51 -4.83
N HIS A 195 11.76 -6.01 -6.06
CA HIS A 195 12.51 -6.67 -7.13
C HIS A 195 14.03 -6.59 -6.83
N PRO A 196 14.75 -7.73 -6.85
CA PRO A 196 16.17 -7.74 -6.59
C PRO A 196 16.95 -7.06 -7.72
N VAL A 197 17.93 -6.24 -7.35
CA VAL A 197 18.89 -5.61 -8.26
C VAL A 197 20.29 -5.73 -7.68
N THR A 198 21.30 -5.81 -8.54
CA THR A 198 22.70 -5.83 -8.10
C THR A 198 23.21 -4.40 -7.96
N GLY A 199 23.68 -4.05 -6.77
CA GLY A 199 24.35 -2.78 -6.51
C GLY A 199 25.81 -2.80 -6.94
N LEU A 200 26.43 -1.61 -6.94
CA LEU A 200 27.83 -1.41 -7.31
C LEU A 200 28.83 -2.26 -6.50
N ASP A 201 28.51 -2.57 -5.25
CA ASP A 201 29.33 -3.42 -4.36
C ASP A 201 29.10 -4.93 -4.58
N GLY A 202 28.33 -5.31 -5.60
CA GLY A 202 27.96 -6.69 -5.89
C GLY A 202 26.86 -7.25 -4.99
N THR A 203 26.35 -6.47 -4.04
CA THR A 203 25.28 -6.93 -3.14
C THR A 203 23.93 -6.92 -3.83
N THR A 204 23.09 -7.90 -3.51
CA THR A 204 21.68 -7.88 -3.91
C THR A 204 20.91 -6.90 -3.02
N GLN A 205 20.46 -5.82 -3.63
CA GLN A 205 19.55 -4.85 -3.03
C GLN A 205 18.17 -5.00 -3.67
N ARG A 206 17.19 -4.22 -3.24
CA ARG A 206 15.82 -4.28 -3.79
C ARG A 206 15.35 -2.90 -4.21
N VAL A 207 14.64 -2.84 -5.33
CA VAL A 207 13.81 -1.70 -5.73
C VAL A 207 12.37 -2.00 -5.36
N ASP A 208 11.63 -0.98 -4.93
CA ASP A 208 10.28 -1.17 -4.37
C ASP A 208 9.31 -1.79 -5.39
N LEU A 209 9.32 -1.33 -6.64
CA LEU A 209 8.50 -1.89 -7.73
C LEU A 209 9.26 -1.91 -9.05
N LYS A 210 9.25 -3.04 -9.75
CA LYS A 210 9.64 -3.11 -11.15
C LYS A 210 8.42 -3.28 -12.03
N VAL A 211 8.31 -2.46 -13.07
CA VAL A 211 7.29 -2.57 -14.11
C VAL A 211 7.94 -3.16 -15.37
N GLY A 212 7.45 -4.31 -15.80
CA GLY A 212 7.94 -5.03 -16.96
C GLY A 212 7.59 -4.29 -18.26
N SER A 213 8.60 -3.80 -18.96
CA SER A 213 8.48 -3.18 -20.28
C SER A 213 9.78 -3.38 -21.06
N SER A 214 9.85 -2.86 -22.29
CA SER A 214 11.08 -2.79 -23.08
C SER A 214 11.44 -1.32 -23.34
N PRO A 215 12.30 -0.70 -22.52
CA PRO A 215 12.99 -1.26 -21.35
C PRO A 215 12.10 -1.24 -20.09
N GLY A 216 12.41 -2.08 -19.10
CA GLY A 216 11.67 -2.17 -17.84
C GLY A 216 11.94 -0.98 -16.92
N ILE A 217 10.97 -0.57 -16.10
CA ILE A 217 11.11 0.61 -15.23
C ILE A 217 11.19 0.18 -13.77
N ASN A 218 12.27 0.52 -13.09
CA ASN A 218 12.43 0.43 -11.65
C ASN A 218 11.85 1.71 -11.01
N LEU A 219 10.83 1.55 -10.16
CA LEU A 219 10.22 2.62 -9.38
C LEU A 219 10.63 2.47 -7.93
N GLU A 220 11.27 3.51 -7.41
CA GLU A 220 11.63 3.62 -6.00
C GLU A 220 10.70 4.61 -5.30
N TYR A 221 10.13 4.24 -4.16
CA TYR A 221 9.21 5.07 -3.39
C TYR A 221 9.89 5.63 -2.15
N LYS A 222 9.85 6.95 -1.98
CA LYS A 222 10.38 7.63 -0.79
C LYS A 222 9.33 8.52 -0.15
N TRP A 223 9.14 8.36 1.16
CA TRP A 223 8.46 9.37 1.97
C TRP A 223 9.46 10.31 2.60
N LEU A 224 9.17 11.60 2.52
CA LEU A 224 9.84 12.60 3.33
C LEU A 224 8.85 13.09 4.38
N SER A 225 9.05 12.61 5.60
CA SER A 225 8.11 12.76 6.70
C SER A 225 8.34 14.04 7.52
N SER A 226 9.57 14.55 7.54
CA SER A 226 10.02 15.67 8.38
C SER A 226 10.63 16.79 7.56
N ASN A 227 10.89 17.94 8.20
CA ASN A 227 11.64 19.07 7.62
C ASN A 227 13.01 18.67 7.04
N ALA A 228 13.52 17.47 7.35
CA ALA A 228 14.71 16.92 6.73
C ALA A 228 14.40 16.36 5.32
N PRO A 229 15.07 16.86 4.26
CA PRO A 229 14.97 16.30 2.92
C PRO A 229 15.56 14.88 2.87
N LEU A 230 15.47 14.24 1.70
CA LEU A 230 16.21 12.99 1.43
C LEU A 230 17.68 13.17 1.86
N GLY A 231 18.18 12.30 2.74
CA GLY A 231 19.56 12.40 3.20
C GLY A 231 20.56 12.07 2.10
N LYS A 232 21.68 12.80 2.04
CA LYS A 232 22.78 12.56 1.08
C LYS A 232 23.21 11.10 1.05
N ASP A 233 23.33 10.46 2.22
CA ASP A 233 23.76 9.06 2.32
C ASP A 233 22.76 8.07 1.71
N THR A 234 21.46 8.31 1.88
CA THR A 234 20.42 7.49 1.27
C THR A 234 20.43 7.69 -0.25
N PHE A 235 20.52 8.92 -0.72
CA PHE A 235 20.65 9.22 -2.15
C PHE A 235 21.87 8.50 -2.74
N ILE A 236 23.02 8.62 -2.10
CA ILE A 236 24.25 7.95 -2.53
C ILE A 236 24.11 6.43 -2.57
N ARG A 237 23.60 5.82 -1.49
CA ARG A 237 23.51 4.36 -1.38
C ARG A 237 22.52 3.79 -2.39
N GLU A 238 21.36 4.40 -2.55
CA GLU A 238 20.26 3.84 -3.32
C GLU A 238 20.22 4.39 -4.75
N PHE A 239 20.32 5.69 -4.95
CA PHE A 239 20.28 6.25 -6.30
C PHE A 239 21.59 5.99 -7.03
N VAL A 240 22.72 6.43 -6.47
CA VAL A 240 24.02 6.36 -7.17
C VAL A 240 24.56 4.92 -7.22
N LYS A 241 24.63 4.23 -6.09
CA LYS A 241 25.26 2.89 -6.04
C LYS A 241 24.36 1.76 -6.47
N ARG A 242 23.05 1.83 -6.23
CA ARG A 242 22.11 0.76 -6.61
C ARG A 242 21.48 1.07 -7.97
N ASP A 243 20.74 2.16 -8.09
CA ASP A 243 19.89 2.39 -9.26
C ASP A 243 20.70 2.72 -10.51
N MET A 244 21.59 3.72 -10.48
CA MET A 244 22.44 4.07 -11.64
C MET A 244 23.34 2.92 -12.08
N HIS A 245 23.74 2.04 -11.15
CA HIS A 245 24.53 0.86 -11.48
C HIS A 245 23.69 -0.21 -12.18
N SER A 246 22.46 -0.43 -11.70
CA SER A 246 21.59 -1.53 -12.14
C SER A 246 20.86 -1.33 -13.47
N ILE A 247 20.89 -0.11 -14.03
CA ILE A 247 20.15 0.25 -15.25
C ILE A 247 21.05 0.45 -16.47
N ASN A 248 20.47 0.40 -17.67
CA ASN A 248 21.17 0.68 -18.94
C ASN A 248 20.70 1.96 -19.63
N SER A 249 19.59 2.54 -19.19
CA SER A 249 19.05 3.82 -19.68
C SER A 249 18.38 4.57 -18.53
N LEU A 250 18.38 5.90 -18.58
CA LEU A 250 17.58 6.72 -17.65
C LEU A 250 16.06 6.53 -17.82
N ASP A 251 15.61 5.82 -18.86
CA ASP A 251 14.20 5.41 -18.97
C ASP A 251 13.81 4.29 -18.00
N GLU A 252 14.80 3.61 -17.39
CA GLU A 252 14.61 2.43 -16.55
C GLU A 252 14.49 2.76 -15.06
N VAL A 253 14.49 4.03 -14.68
CA VAL A 253 14.45 4.45 -13.27
C VAL A 253 13.53 5.64 -13.06
N GLN A 254 12.71 5.57 -12.02
CA GLN A 254 12.00 6.73 -11.48
C GLN A 254 11.95 6.67 -9.96
N TRP A 255 12.12 7.82 -9.32
CA TRP A 255 11.97 8.01 -7.89
C TRP A 255 10.65 8.73 -7.62
N ARG A 256 9.70 7.99 -7.04
CA ARG A 256 8.39 8.47 -6.59
C ARG A 256 8.52 9.03 -5.17
N ILE A 257 8.85 10.31 -5.09
CA ILE A 257 8.98 11.01 -3.80
C ILE A 257 7.65 11.66 -3.44
N LYS A 258 7.12 11.33 -2.26
CA LYS A 258 5.99 12.04 -1.66
C LYS A 258 6.43 12.73 -0.36
N TRP A 259 5.80 13.84 -0.03
CA TRP A 259 6.11 14.66 1.15
C TRP A 259 4.83 15.08 1.89
N ASN A 260 4.98 15.48 3.15
CA ASN A 260 3.91 16.15 3.89
C ASN A 260 3.75 17.60 3.40
N THR A 261 2.51 18.03 3.12
CA THR A 261 2.12 19.25 2.41
C THR A 261 2.54 20.58 3.04
N ASN A 262 3.15 20.57 4.23
CA ASN A 262 3.44 21.78 5.01
C ASN A 262 4.92 22.20 5.00
N GLN A 263 5.75 21.72 4.06
CA GLN A 263 7.22 21.91 4.12
C GLN A 263 7.85 22.39 2.81
N THR A 264 8.85 23.26 2.96
CA THR A 264 9.63 23.94 1.91
C THR A 264 10.84 23.15 1.39
N ASN A 265 11.19 22.01 2.01
CA ASN A 265 12.41 21.25 1.72
C ASN A 265 12.18 20.09 0.74
N LYS A 266 11.58 20.37 -0.41
CA LYS A 266 11.53 19.42 -1.53
C LYS A 266 12.94 19.12 -2.01
N LEU A 267 13.18 17.90 -2.50
CA LEU A 267 14.40 17.60 -3.24
C LEU A 267 14.46 18.55 -4.45
N THR A 268 15.60 19.17 -4.70
CA THR A 268 15.79 20.07 -5.85
C THR A 268 16.88 19.55 -6.76
N LYS A 269 16.84 19.94 -8.03
CA LYS A 269 17.93 19.68 -8.99
C LYS A 269 19.28 20.13 -8.42
N ASN A 270 19.34 21.34 -7.86
CA ASN A 270 20.57 21.90 -7.30
C ASN A 270 21.12 21.05 -6.14
N GLN A 271 20.26 20.50 -5.27
CA GLN A 271 20.71 19.59 -4.22
C GLN A 271 21.26 18.28 -4.80
N VAL A 272 20.57 17.69 -5.77
CA VAL A 272 21.05 16.46 -6.43
C VAL A 272 22.37 16.69 -7.15
N VAL A 273 22.48 17.76 -7.92
CA VAL A 273 23.73 18.15 -8.61
C VAL A 273 24.84 18.39 -7.61
N ASN A 274 24.59 19.12 -6.53
CA ASN A 274 25.58 19.35 -5.47
C ASN A 274 26.06 18.03 -4.84
N TRP A 275 25.16 17.08 -4.58
CA TRP A 275 25.55 15.77 -4.06
C TRP A 275 26.36 14.96 -5.07
N ILE A 276 26.03 15.03 -6.37
CA ILE A 276 26.77 14.38 -7.45
C ILE A 276 28.16 15.03 -7.62
N GLU A 277 28.24 16.35 -7.67
CA GLU A 277 29.48 17.13 -7.76
C GLU A 277 30.43 16.80 -6.59
N ASN A 278 29.88 16.70 -5.39
CA ASN A 278 30.62 16.37 -4.17
C ASN A 278 30.50 14.89 -3.76
N LEU A 279 30.49 13.98 -4.74
CA LEU A 279 30.64 12.54 -4.48
C LEU A 279 32.07 12.25 -4.03
N ASP A 280 32.27 12.42 -2.73
CA ASP A 280 33.50 12.11 -2.03
C ASP A 280 33.34 10.72 -1.40
N PHE A 281 33.76 9.68 -2.12
CA PHE A 281 33.86 8.35 -1.55
C PHE A 281 35.31 8.10 -1.18
N GLN A 282 35.53 7.58 0.03
CA GLN A 282 36.80 6.98 0.43
C GLN A 282 37.37 6.15 -0.75
N PRO A 283 38.67 6.29 -1.05
CA PRO A 283 39.25 5.85 -2.33
C PRO A 283 39.15 4.33 -2.46
N THR A 284 38.15 3.89 -3.20
CA THR A 284 37.91 2.49 -3.52
C THR A 284 37.63 2.40 -5.02
N THR A 285 38.12 1.34 -5.67
CA THR A 285 38.00 1.06 -7.12
C THR A 285 36.57 1.14 -7.66
N ASN A 286 35.57 0.98 -6.79
CA ASN A 286 34.17 1.03 -7.14
C ASN A 286 33.69 2.44 -7.55
N LEU A 287 34.36 3.52 -7.12
CA LEU A 287 33.93 4.90 -7.40
C LEU A 287 34.01 5.28 -8.89
N ASN A 288 35.17 5.05 -9.51
CA ASN A 288 35.37 5.43 -10.91
C ASN A 288 34.36 4.70 -11.80
N SER A 289 34.08 3.43 -11.50
CA SER A 289 33.03 2.68 -12.20
C SER A 289 31.63 3.31 -12.08
N ALA A 290 31.29 3.94 -10.95
CA ALA A 290 30.01 4.61 -10.77
C ALA A 290 29.95 5.92 -11.57
N LYS A 291 31.02 6.73 -11.53
CA LYS A 291 31.13 7.97 -12.31
C LYS A 291 31.04 7.67 -13.81
N ASP A 292 31.81 6.70 -14.30
CA ASP A 292 31.82 6.30 -15.70
C ASP A 292 30.45 5.79 -16.16
N LYS A 293 29.75 5.03 -15.31
CA LYS A 293 28.40 4.54 -15.60
C LYS A 293 27.42 5.70 -15.71
N MET A 294 27.44 6.66 -14.78
CA MET A 294 26.60 7.85 -14.85
C MET A 294 26.89 8.68 -16.11
N MET A 295 28.16 8.96 -16.40
CA MET A 295 28.57 9.68 -17.62
C MET A 295 27.97 9.03 -18.87
N ARG A 296 28.10 7.70 -19.01
CA ARG A 296 27.50 6.97 -20.15
C ARG A 296 25.99 7.07 -20.19
N LEU A 297 25.30 6.93 -19.06
CA LEU A 297 23.84 7.02 -18.98
C LEU A 297 23.33 8.41 -19.40
N PHE A 298 23.92 9.48 -18.84
CA PHE A 298 23.53 10.85 -19.13
C PHE A 298 23.93 11.29 -20.54
N GLN A 299 25.09 10.86 -21.05
CA GLN A 299 25.46 11.08 -22.44
C GLN A 299 24.49 10.38 -23.39
N SER A 300 24.15 9.11 -23.15
CA SER A 300 23.18 8.38 -23.96
C SER A 300 21.79 9.02 -23.93
N TYR A 301 21.41 9.58 -22.78
CA TYR A 301 20.15 10.30 -22.64
C TYR A 301 20.17 11.62 -23.43
N GLY A 302 21.19 12.45 -23.27
CA GLY A 302 21.32 13.72 -23.99
C GLY A 302 21.47 13.54 -25.50
N ARG A 303 22.09 12.45 -25.96
CA ARG A 303 22.20 12.09 -27.38
C ARG A 303 20.89 11.83 -28.10
N LYS A 304 19.79 11.63 -27.35
CA LYS A 304 18.45 11.55 -27.94
C LYS A 304 17.98 12.91 -28.46
N LYS A 305 18.54 14.01 -27.94
CA LYS A 305 18.22 15.39 -28.34
C LYS A 305 19.33 16.02 -29.18
N ASP A 306 20.57 15.79 -28.79
CA ASP A 306 21.76 16.23 -29.52
C ASP A 306 22.67 15.02 -29.80
N PRO A 307 22.58 14.40 -30.99
CA PRO A 307 23.38 13.22 -31.34
C PRO A 307 24.90 13.40 -31.20
N ASN A 308 25.39 14.65 -31.24
CA ASN A 308 26.81 14.98 -31.15
C ASN A 308 27.27 15.25 -29.72
N LEU A 309 26.38 15.22 -28.73
CA LEU A 309 26.74 15.45 -27.33
C LEU A 309 27.84 14.47 -26.86
N THR A 310 28.87 15.03 -26.25
CA THR A 310 29.96 14.31 -25.60
C THR A 310 30.10 14.75 -24.15
N ILE A 311 30.24 13.79 -23.26
CA ILE A 311 30.60 13.96 -21.85
C ILE A 311 31.90 13.19 -21.67
N LEU A 312 33.03 13.89 -21.75
CA LEU A 312 34.37 13.28 -21.79
C LEU A 312 34.90 13.01 -20.40
N ASP A 313 34.55 13.85 -19.44
CA ASP A 313 34.93 13.73 -18.04
C ASP A 313 33.77 14.02 -17.08
N TYR A 314 34.10 14.04 -15.79
CA TYR A 314 33.12 14.28 -14.75
C TYR A 314 32.64 15.73 -14.68
N ASP A 315 33.49 16.70 -15.05
CA ASP A 315 33.14 18.12 -15.03
C ASP A 315 32.17 18.44 -16.17
N ASP A 316 32.33 17.80 -17.32
CA ASP A 316 31.35 17.79 -18.41
C ASP A 316 30.00 17.24 -17.94
N LEU A 317 30.00 16.16 -17.15
CA LEU A 317 28.76 15.61 -16.60
C LEU A 317 28.09 16.62 -15.67
N ILE A 318 28.83 17.24 -14.75
CA ILE A 318 28.28 18.25 -13.85
C ILE A 318 27.72 19.43 -14.65
N THR A 319 28.42 19.88 -15.70
CA THR A 319 27.96 20.94 -16.60
C THR A 319 26.66 20.54 -17.31
N PHE A 320 26.59 19.32 -17.84
CA PHE A 320 25.37 18.78 -18.44
C PHE A 320 24.19 18.80 -17.45
N LEU A 321 24.39 18.31 -16.22
CA LEU A 321 23.35 18.23 -15.20
C LEU A 321 22.88 19.63 -14.74
N LYS A 322 23.77 20.61 -14.67
CA LYS A 322 23.45 22.00 -14.34
C LYS A 322 22.62 22.66 -15.43
N ASN A 323 22.96 22.44 -16.70
CA ASN A 323 22.39 23.15 -17.84
C ASN A 323 21.11 22.51 -18.43
N ASN A 324 20.84 21.24 -18.10
CA ASN A 324 19.67 20.51 -18.62
C ASN A 324 18.72 20.16 -17.48
N ASP A 325 17.43 20.46 -17.62
CA ASP A 325 16.42 20.22 -16.58
C ASP A 325 15.63 18.92 -16.77
N ASP A 326 15.59 18.43 -18.01
CA ASP A 326 14.69 17.36 -18.43
C ASP A 326 15.02 16.01 -17.78
N TRP A 327 16.30 15.72 -17.53
CA TRP A 327 16.72 14.51 -16.82
C TRP A 327 16.16 14.48 -15.39
N PHE A 328 16.08 15.64 -14.73
CA PHE A 328 15.61 15.72 -13.34
C PHE A 328 14.13 15.38 -13.28
N SER A 329 13.31 16.00 -14.14
CA SER A 329 11.88 15.69 -14.23
C SER A 329 11.60 14.27 -14.74
N LYS A 330 12.51 13.69 -15.54
CA LYS A 330 12.40 12.30 -16.00
C LYS A 330 12.55 11.30 -14.85
N ILE A 331 13.54 11.51 -14.00
CA ILE A 331 13.87 10.62 -12.87
C ILE A 331 12.96 10.92 -11.68
N PHE A 332 12.62 12.18 -11.43
CA PHE A 332 11.85 12.66 -10.29
C PHE A 332 10.54 13.35 -10.74
N PRO A 333 9.61 12.63 -11.41
CA PRO A 333 8.47 13.22 -12.11
C PRO A 333 7.42 13.91 -11.23
N ASN A 334 7.48 13.71 -9.91
CA ASN A 334 6.48 14.20 -8.97
C ASN A 334 7.03 15.29 -8.04
N ILE A 335 8.18 15.89 -8.37
CA ILE A 335 8.88 16.92 -7.57
C ILE A 335 8.72 18.26 -8.26
#